data_AF-A0A2M7IPH2-F1
#
_entry.id   AF-A0A2M7IPH2-F1
#
_cell.length_a   1.000
_cell.length_b   1.000
_cell.length_c   1.000
_cell.angle_alpha   90.00
_cell.angle_beta   90.00
_cell.angle_gamma   90.00
#
_symmetry.space_group_name_H-M   'P 1'
#
loop_
_entity.id
_entity.type
_entity.pdbx_description
1 polymer ?
#
loop_
_entity_poly.entity_id
_entity_poly.type
_entity_poly.pdbx_seq_one_letter_code
_entity_poly.pdbx_strand_id
1 'polypeptide(L)'
;KITNTTPNLTEKNIDKIAELFPQVVTELEGDGGAPTRAIDFDLLRQALSDSLVEGADERYRLDWPGKRASLLKANTPIAKTLRPDRASSVEFDTTE
;
A
#
# COMPACT_ATOMS: atom_id res chain seq x y z
N LYS A 1 -17.54 15.67 -10.59
CA LYS A 1 -17.50 15.48 -9.12
C LYS A 1 -16.08 15.05 -8.77
N ILE A 2 -15.26 15.94 -8.21
CA ILE A 2 -13.82 15.70 -8.02
C ILE A 2 -13.64 14.98 -6.68
N THR A 3 -13.16 13.74 -6.70
CA THR A 3 -12.86 12.98 -5.49
C THR A 3 -11.43 13.29 -5.04
N ASN A 4 -11.27 14.24 -4.12
CA ASN A 4 -9.99 14.66 -3.52
C ASN A 4 -9.48 13.62 -2.51
N THR A 5 -9.24 12.39 -2.94
CA THR A 5 -8.73 11.32 -2.09
C THR A 5 -7.60 10.62 -2.82
N THR A 6 -6.40 10.65 -2.24
CA THR A 6 -5.28 9.82 -2.71
C THR A 6 -5.77 8.38 -2.78
N PRO A 7 -5.69 7.70 -3.93
CA PRO A 7 -6.22 6.35 -4.05
C PRO A 7 -5.50 5.42 -3.08
N ASN A 8 -6.27 4.59 -2.37
CA ASN A 8 -5.74 3.53 -1.52
C ASN A 8 -4.91 2.59 -2.39
N LEU A 9 -3.58 2.70 -2.31
CA LEU A 9 -2.66 1.87 -3.10
C LEU A 9 -2.74 0.40 -2.69
N THR A 10 -3.21 0.11 -1.48
CA THR A 10 -3.37 -1.24 -0.97
C THR A 10 -4.38 -2.04 -1.79
N GLU A 11 -5.57 -1.50 -2.02
CA GLU A 11 -6.61 -2.16 -2.82
C GLU A 11 -6.13 -2.39 -4.27
N LYS A 12 -5.50 -1.39 -4.87
CA LYS A 12 -4.92 -1.53 -6.22
C LYS A 12 -3.84 -2.61 -6.30
N ASN A 13 -3.04 -2.77 -5.25
CA ASN A 13 -2.02 -3.82 -5.20
C ASN A 13 -2.67 -5.19 -5.00
N ILE A 14 -3.74 -5.28 -4.20
CA ILE A 14 -4.51 -6.51 -4.02
C ILE A 14 -5.12 -6.94 -5.36
N ASP A 15 -5.74 -6.03 -6.11
CA ASP A 15 -6.34 -6.33 -7.42
C ASP A 15 -5.29 -6.88 -8.40
N LYS A 16 -4.11 -6.25 -8.50
CA LYS A 16 -3.02 -6.73 -9.36
C LYS A 16 -2.49 -8.10 -8.95
N ILE A 17 -2.39 -8.37 -7.65
CA ILE A 17 -1.95 -9.69 -7.17
C ILE A 17 -3.04 -10.72 -7.44
N ALA A 18 -4.32 -10.37 -7.31
CA ALA A 18 -5.44 -11.24 -7.64
C ALA A 18 -5.49 -11.60 -9.14
N GLU A 19 -5.12 -10.68 -10.03
CA GLU A 19 -5.00 -10.95 -11.47
C GLU A 19 -3.92 -11.97 -11.80
N LEU A 20 -2.78 -11.94 -11.09
CA LEU A 20 -1.65 -12.82 -11.34
C LEU A 20 -1.74 -14.16 -10.58
N PHE A 21 -2.27 -14.13 -9.36
CA PHE A 21 -2.31 -15.24 -8.41
C PHE A 21 -3.68 -15.30 -7.72
N PRO A 22 -4.76 -15.64 -8.43
CA PRO A 22 -6.11 -15.66 -7.85
C PRO A 22 -6.23 -16.60 -6.64
N GLN A 23 -5.41 -17.65 -6.58
CA GLN A 23 -5.39 -18.63 -5.49
C GLN A 23 -4.88 -18.10 -4.15
N VAL A 24 -4.23 -16.92 -4.12
CA VAL A 24 -3.66 -16.36 -2.88
C VAL A 24 -4.60 -15.35 -2.21
N VAL A 25 -5.75 -15.08 -2.84
CA VAL A 25 -6.75 -14.14 -2.32
C VAL A 25 -7.65 -14.87 -1.33
N THR A 26 -7.82 -14.29 -0.16
CA THR A 26 -8.69 -14.79 0.91
C THR A 26 -9.67 -13.71 1.37
N GLU A 27 -10.74 -14.11 2.04
CA GLU A 27 -11.71 -13.19 2.63
C GLU A 27 -11.53 -13.18 4.15
N LEU A 28 -11.33 -11.99 4.72
CA LEU A 28 -11.29 -11.78 6.16
C LEU A 28 -12.58 -11.06 6.60
N GLU A 29 -13.05 -11.35 7.81
CA GLU A 29 -14.13 -10.56 8.42
C GLU A 29 -13.62 -9.12 8.63
N GLY A 30 -14.20 -8.18 7.89
CA GLY A 30 -13.91 -6.77 8.02
C GLY A 30 -14.68 -6.10 9.15
N ASP A 31 -14.28 -4.88 9.50
CA ASP A 31 -15.02 -4.04 10.45
C ASP A 31 -16.45 -3.80 9.95
N GLY A 32 -17.43 -4.43 10.60
CA GLY A 32 -18.85 -4.33 10.26
C GLY A 32 -19.47 -5.59 9.65
N GLY A 33 -18.77 -6.73 9.59
CA GLY A 33 -19.33 -8.02 9.19
C GLY A 33 -19.43 -8.26 7.67
N ALA A 34 -18.87 -7.35 6.87
CA ALA A 34 -18.71 -7.56 5.43
C ALA A 34 -17.34 -8.22 5.16
N PRO A 35 -17.28 -9.30 4.34
CA PRO A 35 -16.02 -9.91 3.98
C PRO A 35 -15.16 -8.91 3.17
N THR A 36 -13.91 -8.74 3.57
CA THR A 36 -12.92 -7.90 2.89
C THR A 36 -11.88 -8.79 2.23
N ARG A 37 -11.56 -8.53 0.95
CA ARG A 37 -10.51 -9.25 0.25
C ARG A 37 -9.15 -8.92 0.85
N ALA A 38 -8.40 -9.96 1.15
CA ALA A 38 -7.06 -9.91 1.69
C ALA A 38 -6.16 -10.92 0.95
N ILE A 39 -4.86 -10.83 1.20
CA ILE A 39 -3.88 -11.73 0.61
C ILE A 39 -3.38 -12.67 1.70
N ASP A 40 -3.44 -13.97 1.41
CA ASP A 40 -2.70 -14.97 2.16
C ASP A 40 -1.22 -14.89 1.73
N PHE A 41 -0.40 -14.30 2.61
CA PHE A 41 1.02 -14.11 2.34
C PHE A 41 1.80 -15.42 2.34
N ASP A 42 1.32 -16.47 3.00
CA ASP A 42 1.97 -17.77 2.99
C ASP A 42 1.77 -18.45 1.63
N LEU A 43 0.54 -18.41 1.10
CA LEU A 43 0.25 -18.88 -0.27
C LEU A 43 0.96 -18.03 -1.33
N LEU A 44 1.00 -16.71 -1.18
CA LEU A 44 1.74 -15.84 -2.09
C LEU A 44 3.24 -16.14 -2.06
N ARG A 45 3.81 -16.38 -0.87
CA ARG A 45 5.21 -16.75 -0.74
C ARG A 45 5.49 -18.08 -1.43
N GLN A 46 4.63 -19.08 -1.28
CA GLN A 46 4.77 -20.36 -1.97
C GLN A 46 4.69 -20.20 -3.49
N ALA A 47 3.73 -19.43 -3.99
CA ALA A 47 3.55 -19.20 -5.43
C ALA A 47 4.75 -18.47 -6.08
N LEU A 48 5.46 -17.63 -5.34
CA LEU A 48 6.62 -16.86 -5.81
C LEU A 48 7.96 -17.54 -5.54
N SER A 49 7.99 -18.66 -4.82
CA SER A 49 9.23 -19.35 -4.46
C SER A 49 9.51 -20.51 -5.41
N ASP A 50 10.46 -20.35 -6.31
CA ASP A 50 10.94 -21.42 -7.23
C ASP A 50 11.86 -22.44 -6.50
N SER A 51 12.37 -22.07 -5.32
CA SER A 51 13.06 -22.94 -4.38
C SER A 51 12.52 -22.72 -2.98
N LEU A 52 12.51 -23.77 -2.15
CA LEU A 52 12.09 -23.71 -0.75
C LEU A 52 13.02 -22.75 0.02
N VAL A 53 12.73 -21.45 0.02
CA VAL A 53 13.49 -20.46 0.78
C VAL A 53 13.11 -20.60 2.25
N GLU A 54 13.67 -21.63 2.89
CA GLU A 54 13.88 -21.68 4.33
C GLU A 54 14.72 -20.47 4.75
N GLY A 55 14.32 -19.81 5.84
CA GLY A 55 15.14 -18.83 6.53
C GLY A 55 14.91 -17.38 6.10
N ALA A 56 14.48 -16.56 7.04
CA ALA A 56 14.31 -15.12 6.89
C ALA A 56 15.65 -14.34 6.94
N ASP A 57 16.81 -14.99 6.77
CA ASP A 57 18.06 -14.49 7.37
C ASP A 57 19.17 -14.04 6.39
N GLU A 58 18.94 -14.09 5.07
CA GLU A 58 19.92 -13.61 4.08
C GLU A 58 19.47 -12.33 3.35
N ARG A 59 18.73 -11.44 4.04
CA ARG A 59 18.35 -10.15 3.45
C ARG A 59 18.69 -9.03 4.41
N TYR A 60 19.78 -8.31 4.12
CA TYR A 60 20.09 -7.05 4.79
C TYR A 60 18.88 -6.12 4.70
N ARG A 61 18.23 -5.92 5.84
CA ARG A 61 17.06 -5.05 5.97
C ARG A 61 17.41 -3.94 6.95
N LEU A 62 17.29 -2.70 6.50
CA LEU A 62 17.36 -1.55 7.40
C LEU A 62 16.10 -1.54 8.26
N ASP A 63 16.20 -1.89 9.53
CA ASP A 63 15.08 -1.85 10.48
C ASP A 63 15.26 -0.69 11.46
N TRP A 64 14.16 0.03 11.71
CA TRP A 64 14.10 1.15 12.64
C TRP A 64 12.76 1.14 13.40
N PRO A 65 12.71 1.71 14.63
CA PRO A 65 11.48 1.80 15.41
C PRO A 65 10.36 2.47 14.61
N GLY A 66 9.19 1.83 14.54
CA GLY A 66 8.02 2.38 13.86
C GLY A 66 7.98 2.22 12.34
N LYS A 67 8.98 1.59 11.69
CA LYS A 67 9.00 1.34 10.23
C LYS A 67 7.68 0.81 9.67
N ARG A 68 7.09 -0.19 10.32
CA ARG A 68 5.81 -0.79 9.91
C ARG A 68 4.65 0.22 9.99
N ALA A 69 4.56 0.98 11.07
CA ALA A 69 3.54 2.01 11.25
C ALA A 69 3.71 3.16 10.24
N SER A 70 4.95 3.55 9.93
CA SER A 70 5.26 4.56 8.91
C SER A 70 4.83 4.11 7.51
N LEU A 71 5.11 2.86 7.15
CA LEU A 71 4.67 2.29 5.86
C LEU A 71 3.14 2.26 5.76
N LEU A 72 2.44 1.85 6.81
CA LEU A 72 0.97 1.86 6.84
C LEU A 72 0.40 3.27 6.66
N LYS A 73 0.96 4.25 7.37
CA LYS A 73 0.53 5.65 7.31
C LYS A 73 0.79 6.27 5.93
N ALA A 74 1.90 5.93 5.27
CA ALA A 74 2.22 6.41 3.93
C ALA A 74 1.21 5.91 2.88
N ASN A 75 0.69 4.70 3.04
CA ASN A 75 -0.31 4.13 2.15
C ASN A 75 -1.74 4.58 2.46
N THR A 76 -1.95 5.31 3.56
CA THR A 76 -3.28 5.78 3.95
C THR A 76 -3.63 7.07 3.16
N PRO A 77 -4.83 7.17 2.57
CA PRO A 77 -5.27 8.39 1.92
C PRO A 77 -5.24 9.62 2.84
N ILE A 78 -4.83 10.77 2.31
CA ILE A 78 -4.84 12.03 3.08
C ILE A 78 -6.15 12.79 2.86
N ALA A 79 -6.81 13.18 3.96
CA ALA A 79 -8.04 13.99 3.94
C ALA A 79 -7.76 15.51 4.03
N LYS A 80 -6.50 15.93 3.93
CA LYS A 80 -6.08 17.33 4.00
C LYS A 80 -5.95 17.92 2.60
N THR A 81 -6.25 19.21 2.47
CA THR A 81 -6.11 19.97 1.21
C THR A 81 -4.87 20.85 1.28
N LEU A 82 -4.04 20.83 0.23
CA LEU A 82 -2.93 21.76 0.09
C LEU A 82 -3.44 23.15 -0.27
N ARG A 83 -2.90 24.19 0.37
CA ARG A 83 -3.13 25.59 0.01
C ARG A 83 -1.83 26.13 -0.60
N PRO A 84 -1.86 26.69 -1.81
CA PRO A 84 -0.69 27.35 -2.37
C PRO A 84 -0.36 28.60 -1.56
N ASP A 85 0.92 28.78 -1.23
CA ASP A 85 1.41 30.00 -0.59
C ASP A 85 2.08 30.90 -1.65
N ARG A 86 1.34 31.91 -2.08
CA ARG A 86 1.81 32.86 -3.10
C ARG A 86 2.95 33.75 -2.58
N ALA A 87 3.04 33.98 -1.27
CA ALA A 87 4.01 34.92 -0.70
C ALA A 87 5.43 34.35 -0.65
N SER A 88 5.57 33.03 -0.49
CA SER A 88 6.87 32.33 -0.50
C SER A 88 7.21 31.71 -1.85
N SER A 89 6.31 31.78 -2.84
CA SER A 89 6.53 31.23 -4.17
C SER A 89 7.23 32.24 -5.07
N VAL A 90 8.35 31.83 -5.66
CA VAL A 90 9.25 32.70 -6.43
C VAL A 90 8.66 33.11 -7.78
N GLU A 91 7.93 32.21 -8.45
CA GLU A 91 7.37 32.41 -9.81
C GLU A 91 5.99 31.75 -9.90
N PHE A 92 5.08 32.13 -9.00
CA PHE A 92 3.78 31.44 -8.83
C PHE A 92 2.89 31.46 -10.07
N ASP A 93 2.84 32.60 -10.77
CA ASP A 93 1.93 32.84 -11.90
C ASP A 93 2.60 32.63 -13.27
N THR A 94 3.90 32.33 -13.30
CA THR A 94 4.77 32.37 -14.49
C THR A 94 5.49 31.05 -14.78
N THR A 95 5.43 30.08 -13.86
CA THR A 95 6.01 28.73 -14.05
C THR A 95 5.02 27.81 -14.79
N GLU A 96 5.41 27.27 -15.95
CA GLU A 96 4.68 26.22 -16.69
C GLU A 96 5.00 24.80 -16.19
#